data_AF-A0A7U3Z582-F1
#
_entry.id   AF-A0A7U3Z582-F1
#
_cell.length_a   1.000
_cell.length_b   1.000
_cell.length_c   1.000
_cell.angle_alpha   90.00
_cell.angle_beta   90.00
_cell.angle_gamma   90.00
#
_symmetry.space_group_name_H-M   'P 1'
#
loop_
_entity.id
_entity.type
_entity.pdbx_description
1 polymer ?
#
loop_
_entity_poly.entity_id
_entity_poly.type
_entity_poly.pdbx_seq_one_letter_code
_entity_poly.pdbx_strand_id
1 'polypeptide(L)'
;MSEQILREKDVIRKLSVSRDLFRYLLESDQFPAPFDISGRGAIGWREAEVDEWIIKQSKAKRRAAVIANRAFQKGDAKEHEGGISSALALLSDNMI
;
A
#
# COMPACT_ATOMS: atom_id res chain seq x y z
N MET A 1 -1.28 -22.31 16.73
CA MET A 1 -1.50 -20.86 16.77
C MET A 1 -2.21 -20.56 18.07
N SER A 2 -1.73 -19.57 18.82
CA SER A 2 -2.38 -19.13 20.07
C SER A 2 -3.43 -18.07 19.75
N GLU A 3 -4.66 -18.29 20.20
CA GLU A 3 -5.75 -17.30 20.11
C GLU A 3 -5.57 -16.25 21.21
N GLN A 4 -4.59 -15.36 21.03
CA GLN A 4 -4.35 -14.27 21.96
C GLN A 4 -5.26 -13.07 21.64
N ILE A 5 -5.77 -12.46 22.70
CA ILE A 5 -6.52 -11.21 22.63
C ILE A 5 -5.59 -10.07 23.02
N LEU A 6 -5.50 -9.05 22.16
CA LEU A 6 -4.77 -7.82 22.43
C LEU A 6 -5.71 -6.75 22.97
N ARG A 7 -5.26 -6.04 24.01
CA ARG A 7 -5.88 -4.79 24.45
C ARG A 7 -5.33 -3.64 23.63
N GLU A 8 -5.99 -2.49 23.71
CA GLU A 8 -5.64 -1.32 22.90
C GLU A 8 -4.17 -0.91 23.04
N LYS A 9 -3.63 -0.95 24.28
CA LYS A 9 -2.22 -0.66 24.56
C LYS A 9 -1.26 -1.63 23.85
N ASP A 10 -1.64 -2.90 23.74
CA ASP A 10 -0.81 -3.93 23.13
C ASP A 10 -0.87 -3.86 21.60
N VAL A 11 -2.04 -3.53 21.04
CA VAL A 11 -2.18 -3.23 19.61
C VAL A 11 -1.31 -2.03 19.22
N ILE A 12 -1.40 -0.92 19.95
CA ILE A 12 -0.58 0.28 19.72
C ILE A 12 0.92 -0.05 19.76
N ARG A 13 1.34 -0.85 20.75
CA ARG A 13 2.73 -1.29 20.89
C ARG A 13 3.15 -2.17 19.71
N LYS A 14 2.31 -3.13 19.31
CA LYS A 14 2.58 -4.06 18.21
C LYS A 14 2.70 -3.33 16.88
N LEU A 15 1.85 -2.32 16.64
CA LEU A 15 1.90 -1.47 15.46
C LEU A 15 3.03 -0.41 15.50
N SER A 16 3.61 -0.15 16.68
CA SER A 16 4.61 0.92 16.89
C SER A 16 4.12 2.30 16.43
N VAL A 17 2.87 2.64 16.76
CA VAL A 17 2.21 3.92 16.40
C VAL A 17 1.85 4.75 17.62
N SER A 18 1.52 6.02 17.42
CA SER A 18 0.93 6.84 18.47
C SER A 18 -0.53 6.44 18.76
N ARG A 19 -1.02 6.82 19.94
CA ARG A 19 -2.43 6.67 20.31
C ARG A 19 -3.35 7.40 19.33
N ASP A 20 -2.98 8.61 18.93
CA ASP A 20 -3.80 9.46 18.04
C ASP A 20 -3.91 8.85 16.64
N LEU A 21 -2.81 8.33 16.10
CA LEU A 21 -2.85 7.62 14.83
C LEU A 21 -3.71 6.35 14.92
N PHE A 22 -3.60 5.60 16.01
CA PHE A 22 -4.44 4.42 16.22
C PHE A 22 -5.94 4.79 16.30
N ARG A 23 -6.29 5.86 17.02
CA ARG A 23 -7.67 6.38 17.07
C ARG A 23 -8.16 6.79 15.68
N TYR A 24 -7.37 7.54 14.93
CA TYR A 24 -7.70 7.92 13.56
C TYR A 24 -7.97 6.69 12.68
N LEU A 25 -7.15 5.63 12.79
CA LEU A 25 -7.36 4.40 12.02
C LEU A 25 -8.66 3.68 12.39
N LEU A 26 -9.08 3.72 13.66
CA LEU A 26 -10.36 3.17 14.09
C LEU A 26 -11.54 4.03 13.61
N GLU A 27 -11.47 5.35 13.79
CA GLU A 27 -12.53 6.30 13.42
C GLU A 27 -12.73 6.40 11.91
N SER A 28 -11.69 6.09 11.12
CA SER A 28 -11.76 6.07 9.65
C SER A 28 -12.03 4.68 9.06
N ASP A 29 -12.41 3.69 9.89
CA ASP A 29 -12.66 2.30 9.49
C ASP A 29 -11.49 1.65 8.72
N GLN A 30 -10.26 2.14 8.95
CA GLN A 30 -9.05 1.65 8.29
C GLN A 30 -8.38 0.50 9.06
N PHE A 31 -8.81 0.22 10.29
CA PHE A 31 -8.32 -0.85 11.16
C PHE A 31 -9.47 -1.76 11.61
N PRO A 32 -9.23 -3.04 11.91
CA PRO A 32 -10.26 -3.94 12.42
C PRO A 32 -11.01 -3.38 13.63
N ALA A 33 -12.33 -3.54 13.65
CA ALA A 33 -13.14 -3.16 14.78
C ALA A 33 -12.85 -4.08 15.98
N PRO A 34 -12.84 -3.54 17.22
CA PRO A 34 -12.75 -4.39 18.40
C PRO A 34 -14.05 -5.19 18.61
N PHE A 35 -13.96 -6.29 19.36
CA PHE A 35 -15.13 -7.04 19.85
C PHE A 35 -15.24 -6.95 21.38
N ASP A 36 -16.47 -7.06 21.90
CA ASP A 36 -16.72 -7.16 23.35
C ASP A 36 -16.40 -8.58 23.82
N ILE A 37 -15.53 -8.68 24.82
CA ILE A 37 -15.03 -9.94 25.37
C ILE A 37 -15.91 -10.46 26.51
N SER A 38 -16.71 -9.58 27.13
CA SER A 38 -17.38 -9.88 28.40
C SER A 38 -18.87 -9.51 28.44
N GLY A 39 -19.37 -8.80 27.42
CA GLY A 39 -20.71 -8.21 27.43
C GLY A 39 -20.84 -7.02 28.38
N ARG A 40 -19.71 -6.50 28.88
CA ARG A 40 -19.65 -5.39 29.85
C ARG A 40 -18.74 -4.25 29.35
N GLY A 41 -18.51 -4.16 28.05
CA GLY A 41 -17.70 -3.09 27.45
C GLY A 41 -16.20 -3.32 27.51
N ALA A 42 -15.73 -4.48 27.99
CA ALA A 42 -14.32 -4.84 27.89
C ALA A 42 -13.99 -5.28 26.46
N ILE A 43 -13.33 -4.41 25.69
CA ILE A 43 -13.04 -4.63 24.27
C ILE A 43 -11.62 -5.15 24.01
N GLY A 44 -11.43 -5.79 22.86
CA GLY A 44 -10.10 -6.17 22.36
C GLY A 44 -10.13 -6.68 20.92
N TRP A 45 -8.96 -7.11 20.45
CA TRP A 45 -8.74 -7.62 19.10
C TRP A 45 -8.13 -9.00 19.16
N ARG A 46 -8.50 -9.88 18.22
CA ARG A 46 -7.75 -11.12 18.03
C ARG A 46 -6.40 -10.77 17.41
N GLU A 47 -5.33 -11.30 17.97
CA GLU A 47 -3.97 -11.04 17.48
C GLU A 47 -3.83 -11.41 15.99
N ALA A 48 -4.40 -12.54 15.58
CA ALA A 48 -4.37 -12.99 14.19
C ALA A 48 -4.98 -11.97 13.21
N GLU A 49 -6.06 -11.29 13.61
CA GLU A 49 -6.71 -10.28 12.77
C GLU A 49 -5.87 -9.01 12.63
N VAL A 50 -5.17 -8.63 13.70
CA VAL A 50 -4.18 -7.55 13.67
C VAL A 50 -3.01 -7.93 12.75
N ASP A 51 -2.52 -9.17 12.83
CA ASP A 51 -1.43 -9.68 11.98
C ASP A 51 -1.83 -9.72 10.50
N GLU A 52 -3.04 -10.19 10.19
CA GLU A 52 -3.59 -10.17 8.83
C GLU A 52 -3.67 -8.75 8.27
N TRP A 53 -4.10 -7.79 9.09
CA TRP A 53 -4.12 -6.39 8.70
C TRP A 53 -2.72 -5.86 8.39
N ILE A 54 -1.71 -6.15 9.23
CA ILE A 54 -0.30 -5.76 8.99
C ILE A 54 0.18 -6.31 7.64
N ILE A 55 -0.09 -7.58 7.36
CA ILE A 55 0.28 -8.24 6.11
C ILE A 55 -0.39 -7.54 4.92
N LYS A 56 -1.68 -7.20 5.03
CA LYS A 56 -2.44 -6.49 3.98
C LYS A 56 -1.84 -5.12 3.69
N GLN A 57 -1.54 -4.32 4.72
CA GLN A 57 -0.93 -2.99 4.56
C GLN A 57 0.44 -3.08 3.87
N SER A 58 1.26 -4.04 4.30
CA SER A 58 2.58 -4.29 3.73
C SER A 58 2.51 -4.66 2.24
N LYS A 59 1.58 -5.54 1.87
CA LYS A 59 1.34 -5.93 0.47
C LYS A 59 0.81 -4.76 -0.37
N ALA A 60 -0.13 -3.97 0.15
CA ALA A 60 -0.68 -2.82 -0.55
C ALA A 60 0.40 -1.79 -0.91
N LYS A 61 1.24 -1.41 0.06
CA LYS A 61 2.36 -0.47 -0.16
C LYS A 61 3.38 -0.99 -1.17
N ARG A 62 3.77 -2.27 -1.09
CA ARG A 62 4.66 -2.88 -2.08
C ARG A 62 4.07 -2.88 -3.49
N ARG A 63 2.78 -3.20 -3.63
CA ARG A 63 2.09 -3.18 -4.94
C ARG A 63 2.05 -1.77 -5.53
N ALA A 64 1.75 -0.75 -4.72
CA ALA A 64 1.74 0.64 -5.17
C ALA A 64 3.12 1.08 -5.69
N ALA A 65 4.20 0.73 -4.98
CA ALA A 65 5.56 1.03 -5.42
C ALA A 65 5.92 0.34 -6.76
N VAL A 66 5.54 -0.93 -6.95
CA VAL A 66 5.79 -1.64 -8.23
C VAL A 66 5.04 -0.99 -9.39
N ILE A 67 3.78 -0.58 -9.17
CA ILE A 67 2.98 0.11 -10.19
C ILE A 67 3.60 1.46 -10.55
N ALA A 68 4.00 2.25 -9.54
CA ALA A 68 4.66 3.53 -9.74
C ALA A 68 5.96 3.38 -10.56
N ASN A 69 6.80 2.41 -10.22
CA ASN A 69 8.03 2.14 -10.97
C ASN A 69 7.76 1.76 -12.43
N ARG A 70 6.76 0.91 -12.69
CA ARG A 70 6.40 0.54 -14.08
C ARG A 70 5.86 1.71 -14.88
N ALA A 71 5.05 2.58 -14.26
CA ALA A 71 4.53 3.77 -14.92
C ALA A 71 5.66 4.73 -15.30
N PHE A 72 6.64 4.91 -14.41
CA PHE A 72 7.81 5.74 -14.65
C PHE A 72 8.63 5.24 -15.86
N GLN A 73 9.00 3.96 -15.88
CA GLN A 73 9.79 3.37 -16.98
C GLN A 73 9.07 3.42 -18.35
N LYS A 74 7.73 3.36 -18.36
CA LYS A 74 6.94 3.48 -19.59
C LYS A 74 6.87 4.91 -20.12
N GLY A 75 7.02 5.92 -19.25
CA GLY A 75 7.13 7.33 -19.63
C GLY A 75 8.42 7.60 -20.39
N ASP A 76 9.55 7.15 -19.83
CA ASP A 76 10.89 7.32 -20.43
C ASP A 76 11.02 6.64 -21.81
N ALA A 77 10.35 5.50 -22.00
CA ALA A 77 10.38 4.77 -23.28
C ALA A 77 9.63 5.48 -24.41
N LYS A 78 8.65 6.35 -24.10
CA LYS A 78 7.84 7.03 -25.13
C LYS A 78 8.48 8.29 -25.70
N GLU A 79 9.51 8.84 -25.05
CA GLU A 79 10.18 10.06 -25.53
C GLU A 79 11.26 9.77 -26.59
N HIS A 80 11.66 8.50 -26.77
CA HIS A 80 12.76 8.13 -27.68
C HIS A 80 12.33 7.70 -29.10
N GLU A 81 11.03 7.53 -29.37
CA GLU A 81 10.53 7.06 -30.68
C GLU A 81 10.21 8.20 -31.68
N GLY A 82 10.40 9.48 -31.33
CA GLY A 82 10.14 10.61 -32.21
C GLY A 82 11.35 11.18 -32.97
N GLY A 83 12.56 10.63 -32.80
CA GLY A 83 13.80 11.37 -33.06
C GLY A 83 14.58 11.09 -34.35
N ILE A 84 14.39 9.97 -35.06
CA ILE A 84 15.33 9.61 -36.17
C ILE A 84 14.63 9.22 -37.48
N SER A 85 13.30 9.02 -37.51
CA SER A 85 12.64 8.58 -38.75
C SER A 85 12.41 9.70 -39.78
N SER A 86 12.57 10.98 -39.43
CA SER A 86 12.29 12.09 -40.36
C SER A 86 13.51 12.60 -41.14
N ALA A 87 14.75 12.30 -40.69
CA ALA A 87 15.96 12.85 -41.31
C ALA A 87 16.47 12.02 -42.52
N LEU A 88 16.05 10.76 -42.66
CA LEU A 88 16.52 9.88 -43.75
C LEU A 88 15.59 9.88 -44.97
N ALA A 89 14.34 10.35 -44.82
CA ALA A 89 13.35 10.37 -45.90
C ALA A 89 13.54 11.54 -46.90
N LEU A 90 14.36 12.54 -46.58
CA LEU A 90 14.60 13.71 -47.43
C LEU A 90 15.84 13.59 -48.32
N LEU A 91 16.60 12.50 -48.24
CA LEU A 91 17.80 12.26 -49.04
C LEU A 91 17.61 11.23 -50.17
N SER A 92 16.46 10.56 -50.26
CA SER A 92 16.18 9.57 -51.32
C SER A 92 15.47 10.14 -52.56
N ASP A 93 14.95 11.37 -52.52
CA ASP A 93 14.21 11.98 -53.64
C ASP A 93 15.09 12.82 -54.60
N ASN A 94 16.42 12.72 -54.48
CA ASN A 94 17.34 13.41 -55.40
C ASN A 94 18.41 12.48 -55.96
N MET A 95 18.03 11.38 -56.60
CA MET A 95 18.82 10.77 -57.66
C MET A 95 17.94 10.00 -58.66
N ILE A 96 17.84 10.61 -59.85
CA ILE A 96 17.45 10.07 -61.18
C ILE A 96 15.95 10.11 -61.50
#